data_AF-A0A3D5DHN1-F1
#
_entry.id   AF-A0A3D5DHN1-F1
#
_cell.length_a   1.000
_cell.length_b   1.000
_cell.length_c   1.000
_cell.angle_alpha   90.00
_cell.angle_beta   90.00
_cell.angle_gamma   90.00
#
_symmetry.space_group_name_H-M   'P 1'
#
loop_
_entity.id
_entity.type
_entity.pdbx_description
1 polymer ?
#
loop_
_entity_poly.entity_id
_entity_poly.type
_entity_poly.pdbx_seq_one_letter_code
_entity_poly.pdbx_strand_id
1 'polypeptide(L)'
;MTTVTRPGLTEPELRTLNGYWRAANYLSVGQIYLMANPLLRQPLRPEDIKPRLLGHWGTTPGLNLIYAHLNRVIRNWDLDMIYIAGPGHGGPGLVANAYLEGTYTERYPSITRDATGLARLFRQFSFP
;
A
#
# COMPACT_ATOMS: atom_id res chain seq x y z
N MET A 1 14.30 37.09 -0.39
CA MET A 1 13.76 35.73 -0.59
C MET A 1 13.34 35.61 -2.04
N THR A 2 14.13 34.93 -2.88
CA THR A 2 13.71 34.57 -4.23
C THR A 2 12.73 33.41 -4.12
N THR A 3 11.48 33.66 -4.48
CA THR A 3 10.46 32.62 -4.64
C THR A 3 10.89 31.76 -5.82
N VAL A 4 11.54 30.63 -5.53
CA VAL A 4 11.75 29.59 -6.54
C VAL A 4 10.38 28.98 -6.81
N THR A 5 9.71 29.45 -7.86
CA THR A 5 8.58 28.75 -8.45
C THR A 5 9.11 27.44 -9.01
N ARG A 6 9.04 26.39 -8.19
CA ARG A 6 9.27 25.04 -8.69
C ARG A 6 8.13 24.73 -9.64
N PRO A 7 8.42 24.23 -10.86
CA PRO A 7 7.36 23.70 -11.68
C PRO A 7 6.60 22.66 -10.85
N GLY A 8 5.26 22.66 -10.97
CA GLY A 8 4.43 21.63 -10.37
C GLY A 8 4.85 20.24 -10.84
N LEU A 9 4.26 19.20 -10.23
CA LEU A 9 4.46 17.82 -10.69
C LEU A 9 4.30 17.75 -12.21
N THR A 10 5.32 17.23 -12.89
CA THR A 10 5.16 16.87 -14.29
C THR A 10 4.10 15.78 -14.40
N GLU A 11 3.43 15.75 -15.53
CA GLU A 11 2.38 14.76 -15.80
C GLU A 11 2.88 13.29 -15.64
N PRO A 12 4.12 12.91 -16.06
CA PRO A 12 4.68 11.59 -15.74
C PRO A 12 4.91 11.31 -14.25
N GLU A 13 5.38 12.30 -13.47
CA GLU A 13 5.54 12.14 -12.02
C GLU A 13 4.20 11.94 -11.34
N LEU A 14 3.18 12.71 -11.74
CA LEU A 14 1.82 12.59 -11.21
C LEU A 14 1.23 11.21 -11.50
N ARG A 15 1.41 10.69 -12.72
CA ARG A 15 0.96 9.33 -13.07
C ARG A 15 1.65 8.26 -12.22
N THR A 16 2.96 8.39 -12.00
CA THR A 16 3.73 7.44 -11.19
C THR A 16 3.25 7.46 -9.73
N LEU A 17 3.09 8.65 -9.17
CA LEU A 17 2.62 8.85 -7.79
C LEU A 17 1.20 8.32 -7.59
N ASN A 18 0.30 8.62 -8.52
CA ASN A 18 -1.06 8.11 -8.51
C ASN A 18 -1.10 6.58 -8.70
N GLY A 19 -0.25 6.03 -9.56
CA GLY A 19 -0.13 4.59 -9.75
C GLY A 19 0.28 3.87 -8.46
N TYR A 20 1.28 4.40 -7.77
CA TYR A 20 1.72 3.88 -6.47
C TYR A 20 0.61 3.98 -5.41
N TRP A 21 -0.05 5.13 -5.29
CA TRP A 21 -1.15 5.32 -4.35
C TRP A 21 -2.30 4.34 -4.60
N ARG A 22 -2.70 4.16 -5.87
CA ARG A 22 -3.73 3.18 -6.26
C ARG A 22 -3.32 1.75 -5.97
N ALA A 23 -2.05 1.39 -6.20
CA ALA A 23 -1.52 0.07 -5.85
C ALA A 23 -1.60 -0.16 -4.33
N ALA A 24 -1.14 0.79 -3.51
CA ALA A 24 -1.22 0.68 -2.06
C ALA A 24 -2.67 0.55 -1.55
N ASN A 25 -3.59 1.32 -2.14
CA ASN A 25 -5.03 1.22 -1.84
C ASN A 25 -5.60 -0.15 -2.22
N TYR A 26 -5.25 -0.68 -3.40
CA TYR A 26 -5.68 -2.01 -3.84
C TYR A 26 -5.18 -3.11 -2.88
N LEU A 27 -3.90 -3.06 -2.51
CA LEU A 27 -3.32 -3.99 -1.54
C LEU A 27 -3.99 -3.88 -0.16
N SER A 28 -4.36 -2.68 0.26
CA SER A 28 -5.06 -2.44 1.52
C SER A 28 -6.46 -3.06 1.52
N VAL A 29 -7.22 -2.91 0.43
CA VAL A 29 -8.51 -3.56 0.24
C VAL A 29 -8.33 -5.09 0.20
N GLY A 30 -7.36 -5.59 -0.55
CA GLY A 30 -7.06 -7.02 -0.61
C GLY A 30 -6.82 -7.63 0.77
N GLN A 31 -6.03 -6.97 1.62
CA GLN A 31 -5.80 -7.37 3.01
C GLN A 31 -7.09 -7.42 3.84
N ILE A 32 -8.01 -6.47 3.68
CA ILE A 32 -9.24 -6.42 4.48
C ILE A 32 -10.27 -7.46 4.00
N TYR A 33 -10.39 -7.67 2.69
CA TYR A 33 -11.52 -8.37 2.11
C TYR A 33 -11.20 -9.74 1.50
N LEU A 34 -10.00 -9.96 0.95
CA LEU A 34 -9.73 -11.14 0.12
C LEU A 34 -8.90 -12.20 0.86
N MET A 35 -9.26 -13.47 0.67
CA MET A 35 -8.46 -14.63 1.08
C MET A 35 -7.93 -15.47 -0.10
N ALA A 36 -8.44 -15.21 -1.31
CA ALA A 36 -7.98 -15.81 -2.56
C ALA A 36 -8.11 -14.82 -3.72
N ASN A 37 -7.70 -15.23 -4.93
CA ASN A 37 -7.83 -14.46 -6.16
C ASN A 37 -7.32 -12.99 -6.06
N PRO A 38 -6.08 -12.76 -5.56
CA PRO A 38 -5.62 -11.43 -5.16
C PRO A 38 -5.43 -10.44 -6.31
N LEU A 39 -5.50 -10.89 -7.56
CA LEU A 39 -5.38 -10.07 -8.76
C LEU A 39 -6.67 -10.07 -9.59
N LEU A 40 -7.74 -10.70 -9.11
CA LEU A 40 -9.03 -10.84 -9.82
C LEU A 40 -8.86 -11.37 -11.25
N ARG A 41 -7.99 -12.37 -11.44
CA ARG A 41 -7.76 -13.01 -12.76
C ARG A 41 -8.95 -13.84 -13.22
N GLN A 42 -9.80 -14.23 -12.27
CA GLN A 42 -11.12 -14.80 -12.49
C GLN A 42 -12.17 -13.85 -11.89
N PRO A 43 -13.43 -13.87 -12.35
CA PRO A 43 -14.50 -13.11 -11.73
C PRO A 43 -14.56 -13.34 -10.22
N LEU A 44 -14.78 -12.27 -9.44
CA LEU A 44 -14.82 -12.35 -7.98
C LEU A 44 -15.99 -13.24 -7.52
N ARG A 45 -15.69 -14.20 -6.64
CA ARG A 45 -16.69 -15.11 -6.06
C ARG A 45 -16.79 -14.91 -4.55
N PRO A 46 -17.92 -15.25 -3.90
CA PRO A 46 -18.03 -15.19 -2.44
C PRO A 46 -16.92 -15.95 -1.72
N GLU A 47 -16.46 -17.07 -2.28
CA GLU A 47 -15.37 -17.89 -1.76
C GLU A 47 -13.99 -17.20 -1.75
N ASP A 48 -13.81 -16.12 -2.54
CA ASP A 48 -12.58 -15.33 -2.54
C ASP A 48 -12.53 -14.34 -1.37
N ILE A 49 -13.70 -14.06 -0.76
CA ILE A 49 -13.89 -13.05 0.27
C ILE A 49 -13.75 -13.71 1.66
N LYS A 50 -13.10 -13.01 2.59
CA LYS A 50 -12.99 -13.46 3.98
C LYS A 50 -14.37 -13.61 4.61
N PRO A 51 -14.66 -14.71 5.33
CA PRO A 51 -15.94 -14.88 6.02
C PRO A 51 -16.15 -13.88 7.16
N ARG A 52 -15.06 -13.30 7.70
CA ARG A 52 -15.10 -12.22 8.69
C ARG A 52 -14.24 -11.06 8.19
N LEU A 53 -14.88 -9.92 7.96
CA LEU A 53 -14.22 -8.71 7.48
C LEU A 53 -13.65 -7.94 8.67
N LEU A 54 -12.32 -7.88 8.77
CA LEU A 54 -11.61 -7.20 9.85
C LEU A 54 -10.54 -6.27 9.28
N GLY A 55 -10.50 -5.06 9.82
CA GLY A 55 -9.59 -4.00 9.40
C GLY A 55 -10.32 -2.66 9.26
N HIS A 56 -9.56 -1.60 9.04
CA HIS A 56 -10.11 -0.26 8.92
C HIS A 56 -9.77 0.33 7.55
N TRP A 57 -10.81 0.73 6.81
CA TRP A 57 -10.64 1.43 5.55
C TRP A 57 -10.55 2.95 5.73
N GLY A 58 -11.34 3.54 6.63
CA GLY A 58 -11.60 5.00 6.65
C GLY A 58 -10.36 5.90 6.62
N THR A 59 -9.31 5.57 7.37
CA THR A 59 -8.05 6.36 7.38
C THR A 59 -7.03 5.92 6.32
N THR A 60 -7.14 4.69 5.82
CA THR A 60 -6.09 3.99 5.08
C THR A 60 -5.71 4.66 3.75
N PRO A 61 -6.64 5.12 2.90
CA PRO A 61 -6.30 5.85 1.68
C PRO A 61 -5.55 7.15 1.93
N GLY A 62 -5.88 7.86 3.02
CA GLY A 62 -5.21 9.08 3.42
C GLY A 62 -3.76 8.81 3.85
N LEU A 63 -3.55 7.75 4.65
CA LEU A 63 -2.21 7.29 5.00
C LEU A 63 -1.40 6.88 3.76
N ASN A 64 -1.99 6.13 2.84
CA ASN A 64 -1.32 5.73 1.59
C ASN A 64 -0.96 6.92 0.70
N LEU A 65 -1.83 7.94 0.63
CA LEU A 65 -1.56 9.16 -0.11
C LEU A 65 -0.36 9.90 0.49
N ILE A 66 -0.38 10.12 1.81
CA ILE A 66 0.71 10.79 2.53
C ILE A 66 2.01 10.00 2.33
N TYR A 67 1.99 8.69 2.53
CA TYR A 67 3.16 7.82 2.36
C TYR A 67 3.75 7.96 0.94
N ALA A 68 2.92 7.87 -0.11
CA ALA A 68 3.38 8.01 -1.49
C ALA A 68 4.10 9.36 -1.73
N HIS A 69 3.55 10.45 -1.17
CA HIS A 69 4.15 11.77 -1.28
C HIS A 69 5.42 11.91 -0.43
N LEU A 70 5.49 11.29 0.75
CA LEU A 70 6.70 11.25 1.58
C LEU A 70 7.81 10.47 0.87
N ASN A 71 7.51 9.33 0.25
CA ASN A 71 8.47 8.58 -0.58
C ASN A 71 9.05 9.43 -1.71
N ARG A 72 8.21 10.24 -2.36
CA ARG A 72 8.71 11.20 -3.36
C ARG A 72 9.65 12.24 -2.73
N VAL A 73 9.31 12.77 -1.56
CA VAL A 73 10.16 13.74 -0.85
C VAL A 73 11.49 13.10 -0.43
N ILE A 74 11.48 11.90 0.14
CA ILE A 74 12.70 11.14 0.47
C ILE A 74 13.58 10.99 -0.78
N ARG A 75 13.01 10.51 -1.89
CA ARG A 75 13.76 10.27 -3.13
C ARG A 75 14.32 11.53 -3.80
N ASN A 76 13.60 12.64 -3.73
CA ASN A 76 14.01 13.88 -4.40
C ASN A 76 15.07 14.67 -3.61
N TRP A 77 15.21 14.38 -2.33
CA TRP A 77 16.01 15.19 -1.40
C TRP A 77 16.97 14.39 -0.53
N ASP A 78 17.01 13.06 -0.72
CA ASP A 78 17.88 12.15 0.03
C ASP A 78 17.72 12.31 1.56
N LEU A 79 16.46 12.32 2.02
CA LEU A 79 16.14 12.55 3.44
C LEU A 79 16.05 11.26 4.23
N ASP A 80 16.72 11.23 5.37
CA ASP A 80 16.43 10.29 6.45
C ASP A 80 15.11 10.68 7.14
N MET A 81 14.09 9.82 7.04
CA MET A 81 12.75 10.10 7.54
C MET A 81 12.17 8.92 8.33
N ILE A 82 11.50 9.23 9.43
CA ILE A 82 10.66 8.29 10.18
C ILE A 82 9.20 8.69 10.01
N TYR A 83 8.35 7.73 9.65
CA TYR A 83 6.91 7.96 9.51
C TYR A 83 6.15 7.47 10.76
N ILE A 84 5.52 8.41 11.48
CA ILE A 84 4.68 8.11 12.64
C ILE A 84 3.21 8.23 12.25
N ALA A 85 2.55 7.08 12.08
CA ALA A 85 1.13 7.03 11.75
C ALA A 85 0.26 7.17 13.01
N GLY A 86 -0.24 8.38 13.29
CA GLY A 86 -1.17 8.64 14.39
C GLY A 86 -2.42 7.74 14.38
N PRO A 87 -3.19 7.65 13.28
CA PRO A 87 -4.32 6.73 13.18
C PRO A 87 -3.83 5.29 12.87
N GLY A 88 -3.15 4.67 13.83
CA GLY A 88 -2.48 3.37 13.68
C GLY A 88 -3.41 2.18 13.34
N HIS A 89 -4.72 2.33 13.50
CA HIS A 89 -5.70 1.34 13.06
C HIS A 89 -5.74 1.18 11.52
N GLY A 90 -5.15 2.12 10.76
CA GLY A 90 -4.89 2.03 9.32
C GLY A 90 -3.73 1.11 8.92
N GLY A 91 -3.42 0.10 9.73
CA GLY A 91 -2.35 -0.87 9.50
C GLY A 91 -2.24 -1.47 8.09
N PRO A 92 -3.32 -1.79 7.36
CA PRO A 92 -3.23 -2.30 5.99
C PRO A 92 -2.44 -1.40 5.05
N GLY A 93 -2.53 -0.07 5.24
CA GLY A 93 -1.80 0.89 4.41
C GLY A 93 -0.29 0.81 4.61
N LEU A 94 0.17 0.74 5.85
CA LEU A 94 1.60 0.65 6.18
C LEU A 94 2.18 -0.68 5.67
N VAL A 95 1.45 -1.78 5.84
CA VAL A 95 1.83 -3.10 5.32
C VAL A 95 1.90 -3.08 3.79
N ALA A 96 0.93 -2.46 3.12
CA ALA A 96 0.91 -2.32 1.67
C ALA A 96 2.14 -1.56 1.14
N ASN A 97 2.52 -0.46 1.79
CA ASN A 97 3.70 0.32 1.41
C ASN A 97 5.00 -0.47 1.59
N ALA A 98 5.21 -1.08 2.75
CA ALA A 98 6.38 -1.93 3.00
C ALA A 98 6.49 -3.10 2.00
N TYR A 99 5.35 -3.67 1.58
CA TYR A 99 5.32 -4.70 0.55
C TYR A 99 5.71 -4.17 -0.84
N LEU A 100 5.24 -2.99 -1.23
CA LEU A 100 5.60 -2.35 -2.51
C LEU A 100 7.09 -1.97 -2.57
N GLU A 101 7.66 -1.57 -1.43
CA GLU A 101 9.09 -1.27 -1.28
C GLU A 101 9.96 -2.52 -1.30
N GLY A 102 9.42 -3.65 -0.85
CA GLY A 102 10.11 -4.95 -0.76
C GLY A 102 10.66 -5.25 0.62
N THR A 103 10.71 -4.27 1.52
CA THR A 103 11.17 -4.42 2.92
C THR A 103 10.30 -5.41 3.70
N TYR A 104 9.01 -5.53 3.35
CA TYR A 104 8.15 -6.56 3.93
C TYR A 104 8.61 -7.98 3.55
N THR A 105 9.06 -8.20 2.32
CA THR A 105 9.59 -9.49 1.86
C THR A 105 10.96 -9.78 2.46
N GLU A 106 11.83 -8.77 2.63
CA GLU A 106 13.10 -8.92 3.34
C GLU A 106 12.90 -9.42 4.77
N ARG A 107 11.88 -8.88 5.46
CA ARG A 107 11.53 -9.30 6.81
C ARG A 107 10.78 -10.64 6.85
N TYR A 108 9.90 -10.87 5.88
CA TYR A 108 9.05 -12.06 5.77
C TYR A 108 9.25 -12.74 4.40
N PRO A 109 10.29 -13.58 4.24
CA PRO A 109 10.67 -14.16 2.94
C PRO A 109 9.59 -15.03 2.29
N SER A 110 8.62 -15.53 3.07
CA SER A 110 7.47 -16.30 2.58
C SER A 110 6.42 -15.44 1.86
N ILE A 111 6.47 -14.12 2.02
CA ILE A 111 5.57 -13.14 1.40
C ILE A 111 6.31 -12.52 0.21
N THR A 112 6.43 -13.29 -0.86
CA THR A 112 7.16 -12.92 -2.08
C THR A 112 6.45 -11.85 -2.90
N ARG A 113 7.18 -11.17 -3.80
CA ARG A 113 6.66 -10.12 -4.68
C ARG A 113 6.04 -10.69 -5.96
N ASP A 114 5.21 -11.72 -5.81
CA ASP A 114 4.49 -12.40 -6.88
C ASP A 114 3.02 -12.67 -6.49
N ALA A 115 2.26 -13.32 -7.36
CA ALA A 115 0.84 -13.60 -7.09
C ALA A 115 0.61 -14.53 -5.88
N THR A 116 1.55 -15.44 -5.59
CA THR A 116 1.47 -16.37 -4.46
C THR A 116 1.76 -15.64 -3.15
N GLY A 117 2.82 -14.84 -3.10
CA GLY A 117 3.13 -14.02 -1.94
C GLY A 117 2.05 -12.96 -1.67
N LEU A 118 1.48 -12.38 -2.73
CA LEU A 118 0.35 -11.46 -2.61
C LEU A 118 -0.91 -12.14 -2.03
N ALA A 119 -1.22 -13.37 -2.44
CA ALA A 119 -2.32 -14.13 -1.85
C ALA A 119 -2.09 -14.38 -0.35
N ARG A 120 -0.85 -14.69 0.05
CA ARG A 120 -0.48 -14.86 1.46
C ARG A 120 -0.60 -13.54 2.24
N LEU A 121 -0.11 -12.42 1.67
CA LEU A 121 -0.22 -11.09 2.24
C LEU A 121 -1.67 -10.73 2.55
N PHE A 122 -2.58 -10.97 1.60
CA PHE A 122 -3.98 -10.66 1.77
C PHE A 122 -4.62 -11.56 2.82
N ARG A 123 -4.41 -12.87 2.69
CA ARG A 123 -5.03 -13.86 3.57
C ARG A 123 -4.63 -13.66 5.03
N GLN A 124 -3.34 -13.46 5.34
CA GLN A 124 -2.85 -13.40 6.73
C GLN A 124 -3.34 -12.19 7.53
N PHE A 125 -3.75 -11.09 6.87
CA PHE A 125 -4.11 -9.88 7.58
C PHE A 125 -5.37 -10.08 8.44
N SER A 126 -5.26 -9.94 9.76
CA SER A 126 -6.37 -10.14 10.71
C SER A 126 -7.11 -11.45 10.49
N PHE A 127 -6.38 -12.53 10.24
CA PHE A 127 -6.92 -13.85 9.90
C PHE A 127 -6.18 -14.94 10.67
N PRO A 128 -6.87 -15.97 11.19
CA PRO A 128 -6.25 -17.07 11.93
C PRO A 128 -5.36 -17.97 11.06
#